data_AF-A0A3D2VDE7-F1
#
_entry.id   AF-A0A3D2VDE7-F1
#
_cell.length_a   1.000
_cell.length_b   1.000
_cell.length_c   1.000
_cell.angle_alpha   90.00
_cell.angle_beta   90.00
_cell.angle_gamma   90.00
#
_symmetry.space_group_name_H-M   'P 1'
#
loop_
_entity.id
_entity.type
_entity.pdbx_description
1 polymer ?
#
loop_
_entity_poly.entity_id
_entity_poly.type
_entity_poly.pdbx_seq_one_letter_code
_entity_poly.pdbx_strand_id
1 'polypeptide(L)' 'MIGIKTYKASLTVEIMTSTGEQFEESVDIVLTADSKEEAEMRLKNVRASVEVNDVRITSVHHVGRAVKPA' A
#
# COMPACT_ATOMS: atom_id res chain seq x y z
N MET A 1 25.83 6.02 -20.84
CA MET A 1 24.79 6.79 -20.13
C MET A 1 24.00 5.80 -19.30
N ILE A 2 24.18 5.80 -17.98
CA ILE A 2 23.44 4.93 -17.07
C ILE A 2 22.14 5.68 -16.79
N GLY A 3 21.03 5.23 -17.39
CA GLY A 3 19.78 5.96 -17.35
C GLY A 3 19.12 5.79 -15.98
N ILE A 4 18.84 6.91 -15.31
CA ILE A 4 18.01 6.96 -14.10
C ILE A 4 16.68 6.27 -14.42
N LYS A 5 16.30 5.25 -13.64
CA LYS A 5 15.03 4.53 -13.77
C LYS A 5 14.15 4.81 -12.56
N THR A 6 12.84 4.76 -12.78
CA THR A 6 11.84 4.84 -11.71
C THR A 6 11.47 3.43 -11.27
N TYR A 7 11.53 3.19 -9.97
CA TYR A 7 11.18 1.92 -9.33
C TYR A 7 9.97 2.13 -8.42
N LYS A 8 9.08 1.14 -8.44
CA LYS A 8 7.92 1.07 -7.55
C LYS A 8 8.16 -0.07 -6.57
N ALA A 9 8.16 0.24 -5.28
CA ALA A 9 8.24 -0.73 -4.21
C ALA A 9 6.93 -0.74 -3.43
N SER A 10 6.29 -1.89 -3.33
CA SER A 10 5.05 -2.07 -2.59
C SER A 10 5.38 -2.59 -1.18
N LEU A 11 4.89 -1.89 -0.18
CA LEU A 11 4.98 -2.25 1.23
C LEU A 11 3.61 -2.73 1.69
N THR A 12 3.57 -3.86 2.37
CA THR A 12 2.35 -4.34 3.02
C THR A 12 2.25 -3.73 4.42
N VAL A 13 1.09 -3.17 4.74
CA VAL A 13 0.72 -2.65 6.05
C VAL A 13 -0.40 -3.51 6.59
N GLU A 14 -0.17 -4.12 7.74
CA GLU A 14 -1.17 -4.86 8.48
C GLU A 14 -1.79 -3.95 9.55
N ILE A 15 -3.11 -3.82 9.54
CA ILE A 15 -3.88 -3.02 10.48
C ILE A 15 -4.74 -3.97 11.31
N MET A 16 -4.64 -3.88 12.64
CA MET A 16 -5.44 -4.69 13.56
C MET A 16 -6.38 -3.77 14.35
N THR A 17 -7.67 -4.09 14.35
CA THR A 17 -8.65 -3.36 15.17
C THR A 17 -8.61 -3.81 16.62
N SER A 18 -9.23 -3.02 17.51
CA SER A 18 -9.39 -3.39 18.91
C SER A 18 -10.20 -4.66 19.15
N THR A 19 -11.00 -5.10 18.16
CA THR A 19 -11.74 -6.37 18.21
C THR A 19 -10.95 -7.56 17.65
N GLY A 20 -9.72 -7.33 17.17
CA GLY A 20 -8.85 -8.35 16.61
C GLY A 20 -9.08 -8.63 15.11
N GLU A 21 -9.87 -7.80 14.41
CA GLU A 21 -10.01 -7.90 12.96
C GLU A 21 -8.75 -7.37 12.29
N GLN A 22 -8.24 -8.10 11.30
CA GLN A 22 -7.02 -7.76 10.55
C GLN A 22 -7.38 -7.29 9.14
N PHE A 23 -6.73 -6.22 8.70
CA PHE A 23 -6.80 -5.67 7.36
C PHE A 23 -5.39 -5.61 6.80
N GLU A 24 -5.24 -6.01 5.54
CA GLU A 24 -3.99 -5.89 4.81
C GLU A 24 -4.16 -4.82 3.74
N GLU A 25 -3.33 -3.78 3.81
CA GLU A 25 -3.31 -2.69 2.84
C GLU A 25 -1.92 -2.56 2.23
N SER A 26 -1.84 -2.07 1.00
CA SER A 26 -0.57 -1.86 0.30
C SER A 26 -0.25 -0.38 0.17
N VAL A 27 0.97 0.01 0.54
CA VAL A 27 1.52 1.35 0.34
C VAL A 27 2.63 1.28 -0.69
N ASP A 28 2.49 2.04 -1.76
CA ASP A 28 3.48 2.08 -2.83
C ASP A 28 4.44 3.26 -2.66
N ILE A 29 5.74 2.97 -2.66
CA ILE A 29 6.81 3.97 -2.74
C ILE A 29 7.35 4.00 -4.16
N VAL A 30 7.35 5.20 -4.76
CA VAL A 30 7.96 5.45 -6.06
C VAL A 30 9.26 6.21 -5.85
N LEU A 31 10.38 5.69 -6.36
CA LEU A 31 11.70 6.31 -6.22
C LEU A 31 12.53 6.17 -7.50
N THR A 32 13.39 7.14 -7.75
CA THR A 32 14.36 7.10 -8.85
C THR A 32 15.71 6.57 -8.36
N ALA A 33 16.30 5.64 -9.12
CA ALA A 33 17.62 5.07 -8.85
C ALA A 33 18.33 4.73 -10.18
N ASP A 34 19.66 4.62 -10.13
CA ASP A 34 20.50 4.27 -11.28
C ASP A 34 20.46 2.75 -11.55
N SER A 35 20.13 1.94 -10.55
CA SER A 35 19.89 0.50 -10.69
C SER A 35 18.88 -0.06 -9.66
N LYS A 36 18.49 -1.33 -9.83
CA LYS A 36 17.59 -2.02 -8.89
C LYS A 36 18.27 -2.25 -7.55
N GLU A 37 19.55 -2.59 -7.58
CA GLU A 37 20.38 -2.87 -6.40
C GLU A 37 20.54 -1.60 -5.54
N GLU A 38 20.69 -0.44 -6.18
CA GLU A 38 20.69 0.84 -5.47
C GLU A 38 19.33 1.13 -4.83
N ALA A 39 18.23 0.92 -5.55
CA ALA A 39 16.87 1.05 -5.01
C ALA A 39 16.65 0.13 -3.79
N GLU A 40 17.09 -1.13 -3.87
CA GLU A 40 17.01 -2.09 -2.77
C GLU A 40 17.88 -1.66 -1.57
N MET A 41 19.10 -1.18 -1.79
CA MET A 41 19.93 -0.64 -0.71
C MET A 41 19.29 0.57 -0.04
N ARG A 42 18.66 1.47 -0.80
CA ARG A 42 18.01 2.67 -0.26
C ARG A 42 16.75 2.34 0.54
N LEU A 43 16.05 1.27 0.18
CA LEU A 43 14.91 0.76 0.92
C LEU A 43 15.30 -0.21 2.05
N LYS A 44 16.57 -0.64 2.10
CA LYS A 44 17.06 -1.48 3.18
C LYS A 44 16.98 -0.70 4.50
N ASN A 45 16.31 -1.29 5.48
CA ASN A 45 16.02 -0.66 6.77
C ASN A 45 15.13 0.58 6.68
N VAL A 46 14.25 0.67 5.67
CA VAL A 46 13.25 1.74 5.63
C VAL A 46 12.48 1.76 6.94
N ARG A 47 12.35 2.94 7.55
CA ARG A 47 11.54 3.15 8.73
C ARG A 47 10.28 3.89 8.30
N ALA A 48 9.13 3.28 8.56
CA ALA A 48 7.84 3.90 8.40
C ALA A 48 7.18 4.05 9.77
N SER A 49 6.57 5.21 10.02
CA SER A 49 5.70 5.45 11.17
C SER A 49 4.33 5.83 10.64
N VAL A 50 3.30 5.14 11.12
CA VAL A 50 1.91 5.45 10.79
C VAL A 50 1.29 6.12 12.01
N GLU A 51 0.70 7.29 11.82
CA GLU A 51 -0.06 8.01 12.82
C GLU A 51 -1.51 8.14 12.37
N VAL A 52 -2.45 7.72 13.21
CA VAL A 52 -3.89 7.82 12.95
C VAL A 52 -4.39 9.12 13.58
N ASN A 53 -4.54 10.16 12.76
CA ASN A 53 -4.96 11.49 13.20
C ASN A 53 -6.48 11.67 13.26
N ASP A 54 -7.21 11.08 12.29
CA ASP A 54 -8.67 11.16 12.16
C ASP A 54 -9.16 9.88 11.46
N VAL A 55 -10.35 9.40 11.84
CA VAL A 55 -10.99 8.23 11.22
C VAL A 55 -12.35 8.64 10.68
N ARG A 56 -12.45 8.73 9.34
CA ARG A 56 -13.70 9.06 8.66
C ARG A 56 -14.35 7.80 8.10
N ILE A 57 -15.61 7.60 8.46
CA ILE A 57 -16.38 6.42 8.06
C ILE A 57 -17.42 6.84 7.02
N THR A 58 -17.34 6.23 5.84
CA THR A 58 -18.34 6.38 4.76
C THR A 58 -18.88 5.02 4.36
N SER A 59 -20.18 4.91 4.09
CA SER A 59 -20.77 3.65 3.60
C SER A 59 -20.48 3.46 2.12
N VAL A 60 -20.05 2.25 1.75
CA VAL A 60 -19.92 1.83 0.36
C VAL A 60 -21.09 0.90 0.06
N HIS A 61 -21.90 1.24 -0.94
CA HIS A 61 -22.96 0.36 -1.44
C HIS A 61 -22.44 -0.40 -2.65
N HIS A 62 -22.21 -1.71 -2.50
CA HIS A 62 -21.92 -2.56 -3.65
C HIS A 62 -23.21 -2.75 -4.46
N VAL A 63 -23.32 -2.06 -5.60
CA VAL A 63 -24.41 -2.28 -6.55
C VAL A 63 -24.14 -3.56 -7.36
N GLY A 64 -24.33 -4.70 -6.72
CA GLY A 64 -24.37 -5.99 -7.43
C GLY A 64 -25.54 -5.98 -8.39
N ARG A 65 -25.30 -6.24 -9.68
CA ARG A 65 -26.36 -6.51 -10.65
C ARG A 65 -27.07 -7.79 -10.19
N ALA A 66 -28.30 -7.68 -9.68
CA ALA A 66 -29.12 -8.83 -9.38
C ALA A 66 -29.27 -9.68 -10.66
N VAL A 67 -28.55 -10.79 -10.74
CA VAL A 67 -28.81 -11.81 -11.75
C VAL A 67 -30.16 -12.41 -11.34
N LYS A 68 -31.23 -12.01 -12.03
CA LYS A 68 -32.53 -12.68 -11.88
C LYS A 68 -32.30 -14.17 -12.20
N PRO A 69 -32.67 -15.10 -11.31
CA PRO A 69 -32.73 -16.50 -11.69
C PRO A 69 -33.74 -16.65 -12.84
N ALA A 70 -33.35 -17.44 -13.84
CA ALA A 70 -34.16 -17.76 -15.01
C ALA A 70 -35.35 -18.65 -14.64
#